data_AF-G2FLM9-F1
#
_entry.id   AF-G2FLM9-F1
#
_cell.length_a   1.000
_cell.length_b   1.000
_cell.length_c   1.000
_cell.angle_alpha   90.00
_cell.angle_beta   90.00
_cell.angle_gamma   90.00
#
_symmetry.space_group_name_H-M   'P 1'
#
loop_
_entity.id
_entity.type
_entity.pdbx_description
1 polymer ?
#
loop_
_entity_poly.entity_id
_entity_poly.type
_entity_poly.pdbx_seq_one_letter_code
_entity_poly.pdbx_strand_id
1 'polypeptide(L)'
;MWCCGDEITQGMQGEIDLATKLNIPIVYVLDHHREEGLKIRQENKALDTEDCIPRSNEMDYEDKILVLNPEVLIKSRRTAENSLWIAYNGFGCTYGARGQAVYAKSLFSGQECRWERADFLGIVRPESLKQWLENTPVKNEIAETLINEQEQNLEMML
;
A
#
# COMPACT_ATOMS: atom_id res chain seq x y z
N MET A 1 11.27 9.84 -2.73
CA MET A 1 10.83 8.89 -3.76
C MET A 1 11.90 8.84 -4.82
N TRP A 2 12.21 7.67 -5.34
CA TRP A 2 13.05 7.44 -6.51
C TRP A 2 12.16 6.92 -7.64
N CYS A 3 12.41 7.34 -8.88
CA CYS A 3 11.59 6.96 -10.03
C CYS A 3 12.44 6.28 -11.10
N CYS A 4 11.93 5.22 -11.72
CA CYS A 4 12.58 4.53 -12.83
C CYS A 4 11.60 4.14 -13.92
N GLY A 5 12.10 3.87 -15.12
CA GLY A 5 11.32 3.13 -16.11
C GLY A 5 11.02 1.71 -15.64
N ASP A 6 10.23 0.99 -16.43
CA ASP A 6 9.97 -0.44 -16.29
C ASP A 6 11.20 -1.32 -16.59
N GLU A 7 12.14 -0.84 -17.40
CA GLU A 7 13.44 -1.50 -17.61
C GLU A 7 14.46 -1.17 -16.50
N ILE A 8 14.92 -2.21 -15.77
CA ILE A 8 15.98 -2.10 -14.76
C ILE A 8 17.32 -2.57 -15.33
N THR A 9 18.29 -1.66 -15.41
CA THR A 9 19.66 -2.00 -15.83
C THR A 9 20.54 -2.37 -14.63
N GLN A 10 21.63 -3.12 -14.86
CA GLN A 10 22.61 -3.46 -13.82
C GLN A 10 23.19 -2.22 -13.12
N GLY A 11 23.33 -1.09 -13.83
CA GLY A 11 23.81 0.16 -13.25
C GLY A 11 22.84 0.80 -12.24
N MET A 12 21.55 0.49 -12.33
CA MET A 12 20.51 1.04 -11.45
C MET A 12 20.36 0.25 -10.16
N GLN A 13 20.83 -1.01 -10.12
CA GLN A 13 20.62 -1.91 -8.98
C GLN A 13 21.15 -1.33 -7.67
N GLY A 14 22.34 -0.73 -7.68
CA GLY A 14 22.91 -0.12 -6.48
C GLY A 14 22.10 1.05 -5.92
N GLU A 15 21.44 1.82 -6.78
CA GLU A 15 20.55 2.92 -6.35
C GLU A 15 19.24 2.39 -5.79
N ILE A 16 18.67 1.35 -6.43
CA ILE A 16 17.47 0.65 -5.97
C ILE A 16 17.71 0.03 -4.59
N ASP A 17 18.82 -0.69 -4.42
CA ASP A 17 19.19 -1.31 -3.15
C ASP A 17 19.34 -0.26 -2.04
N LEU A 18 19.96 0.88 -2.36
CA LEU A 18 20.09 1.99 -1.42
C LEU A 18 18.72 2.61 -1.08
N ALA A 19 17.86 2.84 -2.06
CA ALA A 19 16.53 3.39 -1.86
C ALA A 19 15.67 2.47 -0.97
N THR A 20 15.66 1.17 -1.24
CA THR A 20 15.00 0.15 -0.42
C THR A 20 15.53 0.17 1.01
N LYS A 21 16.85 0.16 1.20
CA LYS A 21 17.49 0.21 2.53
C LYS A 21 17.09 1.44 3.34
N LEU A 22 16.82 2.55 2.66
CA LEU A 22 16.43 3.83 3.26
C LEU A 22 14.90 4.01 3.36
N ASN A 23 14.09 3.00 3.00
CA ASN A 23 12.63 3.10 2.89
C ASN A 23 12.19 4.31 2.03
N ILE A 24 12.97 4.60 0.99
CA ILE A 24 12.60 5.61 -0.01
C ILE A 24 11.64 4.92 -0.99
N PRO A 25 10.39 5.39 -1.12
CA PRO A 25 9.44 4.80 -2.08
C PRO A 25 10.04 4.81 -3.49
N ILE A 26 9.97 3.67 -4.16
CA ILE A 26 10.38 3.51 -5.56
C ILE A 26 9.11 3.42 -6.40
N VAL A 27 8.99 4.23 -7.44
CA VAL A 27 7.81 4.28 -8.31
C VAL A 27 8.21 4.16 -9.76
N TYR A 28 7.48 3.35 -10.53
CA TYR A 28 7.70 3.17 -11.95
C TYR A 28 7.07 4.31 -12.76
N VAL A 29 7.77 4.73 -13.79
CA VAL A 29 7.27 5.57 -14.88
C VAL A 29 6.92 4.62 -16.01
N LEU A 30 5.67 4.14 -16.00
CA LEU A 30 5.18 3.22 -17.04
C LEU A 30 5.15 3.92 -18.40
N ASP A 31 5.33 3.18 -19.48
CA ASP A 31 5.37 3.74 -20.84
C ASP A 31 4.12 4.56 -21.19
N HIS A 32 2.93 4.05 -20.85
CA HIS A 32 1.68 4.79 -21.06
C HIS A 32 1.67 6.13 -20.29
N HIS A 33 2.32 6.25 -19.13
CA HIS A 33 2.42 7.54 -18.44
C HIS A 33 3.19 8.55 -19.28
N ARG A 34 4.22 8.11 -20.01
CA ARG A 34 5.00 8.97 -20.91
C ARG A 34 4.22 9.30 -22.17
N GLU A 35 3.61 8.30 -22.79
CA GLU A 35 2.86 8.44 -24.04
C GLU A 35 1.63 9.34 -23.90
N GLU A 36 0.90 9.21 -22.80
CA GLU A 36 -0.31 9.99 -22.52
C GLU A 36 -0.02 11.30 -21.76
N GLY A 37 1.24 11.56 -21.42
CA GLY A 37 1.64 12.76 -20.66
C GLY A 37 1.08 12.79 -19.23
N LEU A 38 0.80 11.63 -18.65
CA LEU A 38 0.26 11.49 -17.31
C LEU A 38 1.34 11.78 -16.27
N LYS A 39 0.91 12.38 -15.16
CA LYS A 39 1.78 12.52 -13.99
C LYS A 39 1.84 11.17 -13.28
N ILE A 40 3.03 10.81 -12.82
CA ILE A 40 3.24 9.66 -11.91
C ILE A 40 2.36 9.79 -10.64
N ARG A 41 1.92 11.00 -10.31
CA ARG A 41 0.99 11.31 -9.22
C ARG A 41 -0.29 11.91 -9.78
N GLN A 42 -1.37 11.14 -9.77
CA GLN A 42 -2.67 11.58 -10.29
C GLN A 42 -3.64 11.98 -9.17
N GLU A 43 -3.92 11.07 -8.22
CA GLU A 43 -4.84 11.33 -7.10
C GLU A 43 -4.11 11.34 -5.75
N ASN A 44 -4.31 12.42 -4.98
CA ASN A 44 -3.69 12.60 -3.67
C ASN A 44 -4.70 12.50 -2.52
N LYS A 45 -5.88 11.93 -2.76
CA LYS A 45 -6.91 11.77 -1.72
C LYS A 45 -6.55 10.54 -0.87
N ALA A 46 -6.47 10.71 0.45
CA ALA A 46 -6.37 9.56 1.34
C ALA A 46 -7.61 8.67 1.21
N LEU A 47 -7.41 7.36 1.35
CA LEU A 47 -8.52 6.43 1.47
C LEU A 47 -9.25 6.67 2.79
N ASP A 48 -10.54 6.37 2.81
CA ASP A 48 -11.41 6.57 3.95
C ASP A 48 -12.24 5.33 4.27
N THR A 49 -13.25 5.44 5.15
CA THR A 49 -14.15 4.32 5.49
C THR A 49 -14.90 3.82 4.27
N GLU A 50 -15.11 4.72 3.32
CA GLU A 50 -15.42 4.54 1.92
C GLU A 50 -14.71 3.36 1.32
N ASP A 51 -13.45 3.10 1.63
CA ASP A 51 -12.62 2.13 0.93
C ASP A 51 -12.51 0.78 1.66
N CYS A 52 -13.21 0.62 2.77
CA CYS A 52 -13.13 -0.56 3.62
C CYS A 52 -14.25 -1.57 3.33
N ILE A 53 -13.98 -2.86 3.55
CA ILE A 53 -15.02 -3.88 3.64
C ILE A 53 -15.95 -3.52 4.81
N PRO A 54 -17.28 -3.49 4.64
CA PRO A 54 -18.20 -3.13 5.72
C PRO A 54 -18.00 -3.98 6.97
N ARG A 55 -17.93 -3.33 8.14
CA ARG A 55 -17.70 -3.96 9.46
C ARG A 55 -16.39 -4.74 9.61
N SER A 56 -15.43 -4.58 8.69
CA SER A 56 -14.14 -5.24 8.78
C SER A 56 -13.28 -4.77 9.96
N ASN A 57 -13.63 -3.65 10.59
CA ASN A 57 -13.03 -3.19 11.85
C ASN A 57 -13.25 -4.17 13.03
N GLU A 58 -14.16 -5.13 12.89
CA GLU A 58 -14.42 -6.22 13.86
C GLU A 58 -13.77 -7.56 13.43
N MET A 59 -13.06 -7.59 12.31
CA MET A 59 -12.40 -8.81 11.79
C MET A 59 -10.94 -8.92 12.24
N ASP A 60 -10.34 -10.08 12.02
CA ASP A 60 -8.90 -10.26 12.24
C ASP A 60 -8.09 -9.54 11.16
N TYR A 61 -7.03 -8.84 11.59
CA TYR A 61 -6.17 -8.04 10.72
C TYR A 61 -4.89 -8.75 10.28
N GLU A 62 -4.52 -9.90 10.86
CA GLU A 62 -3.28 -10.57 10.51
C GLU A 62 -3.29 -10.99 9.03
N ASP A 63 -2.20 -10.67 8.34
CA ASP A 63 -2.03 -10.82 6.89
C ASP A 63 -3.09 -10.10 6.05
N LYS A 64 -3.69 -9.02 6.57
CA LYS A 64 -4.65 -8.16 5.86
C LYS A 64 -4.06 -6.80 5.54
N ILE A 65 -4.54 -6.25 4.43
CA ILE A 65 -4.26 -4.87 4.04
C ILE A 65 -5.32 -3.97 4.67
N LEU A 66 -4.86 -3.04 5.48
CA LEU A 66 -5.66 -2.13 6.27
C LEU A 66 -5.58 -0.72 5.71
N VAL A 67 -6.69 0.01 5.82
CA VAL A 67 -6.76 1.44 5.57
C VAL A 67 -6.45 2.18 6.88
N LEU A 68 -5.34 2.90 6.91
CA LEU A 68 -4.99 3.78 8.03
C LEU A 68 -5.93 4.99 8.06
N ASN A 69 -6.44 5.34 9.23
CA ASN A 69 -7.22 6.55 9.41
C ASN A 69 -6.33 7.78 9.14
N PRO A 70 -6.62 8.61 8.12
CA PRO A 70 -5.76 9.76 7.81
C PRO A 70 -5.68 10.77 8.95
N GLU A 71 -6.63 10.77 9.89
CA GLU A 71 -6.60 11.69 11.03
C GLU A 71 -5.45 11.42 12.01
N VAL A 72 -4.88 10.21 12.05
CA VAL A 72 -3.70 9.90 12.87
C VAL A 72 -2.41 10.48 12.29
N LEU A 73 -2.46 10.95 11.05
CA LEU A 73 -1.35 11.61 10.36
C LEU A 73 -1.49 13.14 10.42
N ILE A 74 -0.33 13.80 10.36
CA ILE A 74 -0.28 15.25 10.10
C ILE A 74 -0.93 15.56 8.74
N LYS A 75 -1.59 16.72 8.65
CA LYS A 75 -2.40 17.11 7.48
C LYS A 75 -1.69 16.95 6.13
N SER A 76 -0.39 17.27 6.05
CA SER A 76 0.41 17.16 4.83
C SER A 76 0.70 15.73 4.38
N ARG A 77 0.48 14.73 5.24
CA ARG A 77 0.70 13.31 4.96
C ARG A 77 -0.60 12.53 4.72
N ARG A 78 -1.75 13.20 4.73
CA ARG A 78 -3.06 12.59 4.46
C ARG A 78 -3.24 12.38 2.96
N THR A 79 -2.58 11.36 2.44
CA THR A 79 -2.46 11.07 1.00
C THR A 79 -2.76 9.60 0.72
N ALA A 80 -3.14 9.28 -0.53
CA ALA A 80 -3.32 7.90 -0.98
C ALA A 80 -2.09 7.04 -0.66
N GLU A 81 -0.90 7.58 -0.95
CA GLU A 81 0.41 6.95 -0.69
C GLU A 81 0.58 6.44 0.76
N ASN A 82 0.03 7.15 1.76
CA ASN A 82 0.19 6.76 3.17
C ASN A 82 -0.98 5.94 3.73
N SER A 83 -1.95 5.59 2.89
CA SER A 83 -3.22 5.02 3.36
C SER A 83 -3.18 3.52 3.60
N LEU A 84 -2.41 2.74 2.82
CA LEU A 84 -2.47 1.27 2.85
C LEU A 84 -1.27 0.62 3.56
N TRP A 85 -1.59 -0.30 4.46
CA TRP A 85 -0.62 -0.99 5.31
C TRP A 85 -0.98 -2.48 5.43
N ILE A 86 -0.02 -3.38 5.28
CA ILE A 86 -0.22 -4.80 5.59
C ILE A 86 0.13 -5.08 7.05
N ALA A 87 -0.83 -5.60 7.81
CA ALA A 87 -0.58 -6.03 9.18
C ALA A 87 0.00 -7.44 9.18
N TYR A 88 1.06 -7.65 9.97
CA TYR A 88 1.79 -8.93 9.99
C TYR A 88 1.93 -9.53 11.40
N ASN A 89 1.60 -8.79 12.46
CA ASN A 89 1.61 -9.29 13.83
C ASN A 89 0.94 -8.29 14.80
N GLY A 90 0.77 -8.70 16.06
CA GLY A 90 0.40 -7.87 17.20
C GLY A 90 -0.94 -8.28 17.78
N PHE A 91 -1.09 -8.16 19.10
CA PHE A 91 -2.36 -8.52 19.77
C PHE A 91 -3.55 -7.73 19.25
N GLY A 92 -3.33 -6.51 18.76
CA GLY A 92 -4.37 -5.66 18.17
C GLY A 92 -4.91 -6.19 16.84
N CYS A 93 -4.27 -7.19 16.21
CA CYS A 93 -4.81 -7.82 15.02
C CYS A 93 -6.11 -8.58 15.31
N THR A 94 -6.20 -9.20 16.48
CA THR A 94 -7.39 -9.91 16.92
C THR A 94 -8.41 -8.95 17.53
N TYR A 95 -9.64 -8.98 17.02
CA TYR A 95 -10.73 -8.17 17.54
C TYR A 95 -11.06 -8.51 19.01
N GLY A 96 -11.26 -7.48 19.84
CA GLY A 96 -11.59 -7.63 21.25
C GLY A 96 -10.41 -8.06 22.16
N ALA A 97 -9.21 -8.24 21.62
CA ALA A 97 -8.02 -8.51 22.42
C ALA A 97 -7.71 -7.36 23.38
N ARG A 98 -7.13 -7.67 24.56
CA ARG A 98 -6.73 -6.64 25.53
C ARG A 98 -5.58 -5.76 25.01
N GLY A 99 -4.64 -6.36 24.28
CA GLY A 99 -3.55 -5.63 23.63
C GLY A 99 -4.04 -5.01 22.32
N GLN A 100 -3.63 -3.77 22.04
CA GLN A 100 -4.10 -2.99 20.88
C GLN A 100 -3.03 -2.78 19.80
N ALA A 101 -1.79 -3.19 20.05
CA ALA A 101 -0.69 -3.01 19.11
C ALA A 101 -0.89 -3.85 17.83
N VAL A 102 -0.78 -3.20 16.67
CA VAL A 102 -0.72 -3.80 15.35
C VAL A 102 0.63 -3.41 14.73
N TYR A 103 1.43 -4.40 14.36
CA TYR A 103 2.66 -4.20 13.61
C TYR A 103 2.35 -4.34 12.13
N ALA A 104 2.67 -3.29 11.37
CA ALA A 104 2.30 -3.21 9.97
C ALA A 104 3.40 -2.58 9.11
N LYS A 105 3.37 -2.89 7.81
CA LYS A 105 4.30 -2.38 6.81
C LYS A 105 3.55 -1.59 5.75
N SER A 106 4.01 -0.38 5.43
CA SER A 106 3.41 0.45 4.39
C SER A 106 3.58 -0.19 3.01
N LEU A 107 2.51 -0.26 2.23
CA LEU A 107 2.55 -0.75 0.84
C LEU A 107 3.30 0.21 -0.09
N PHE A 108 3.39 1.49 0.28
CA PHE A 108 4.04 2.50 -0.55
C PHE A 108 5.53 2.65 -0.24
N SER A 109 5.89 2.82 1.04
CA SER A 109 7.28 3.10 1.41
C SER A 109 8.05 1.85 1.87
N GLY A 110 7.35 0.75 2.17
CA GLY A 110 7.94 -0.40 2.85
C GLY A 110 8.28 -0.15 4.31
N GLN A 111 7.99 1.05 4.85
CA GLN A 111 8.28 1.37 6.24
C GLN A 111 7.43 0.52 7.19
N GLU A 112 8.07 -0.06 8.19
CA GLU A 112 7.41 -0.75 9.30
C GLU A 112 7.09 0.23 10.42
N CYS A 113 5.92 0.07 11.03
CA CYS A 113 5.48 0.86 12.16
C CYS A 113 4.58 0.05 13.09
N ARG A 114 4.56 0.45 14.37
CA ARG A 114 3.58 -0.02 15.35
C ARG A 114 2.46 1.00 15.43
N TRP A 115 1.24 0.54 15.17
CA TRP A 115 0.01 1.31 15.30
C TRP A 115 -0.86 0.73 16.41
N GLU A 116 -1.89 1.47 16.82
CA GLU A 116 -3.02 0.91 17.56
C GLU A 116 -4.06 0.36 16.58
N ARG A 117 -4.82 -0.65 16.99
CA ARG A 117 -5.94 -1.17 16.19
C ARG A 117 -6.91 -0.06 15.77
N ALA A 118 -7.17 0.88 16.68
CA ALA A 118 -8.07 2.02 16.46
C ALA A 118 -7.53 3.06 15.46
N ASP A 119 -6.24 2.99 15.10
CA ASP A 119 -5.66 3.84 14.06
C ASP A 119 -6.08 3.37 12.65
N PHE A 120 -6.62 2.16 12.51
CA PHE A 120 -7.12 1.63 11.25
C PHE A 120 -8.63 1.73 11.14
N LEU A 121 -9.12 2.07 9.95
CA LEU A 121 -10.54 2.15 9.62
C LEU A 121 -11.14 0.77 9.34
N GLY A 122 -10.35 -0.15 8.78
CA GLY A 122 -10.78 -1.50 8.42
C GLY A 122 -9.87 -2.14 7.37
N ILE A 123 -10.30 -3.29 6.85
CA ILE A 123 -9.64 -4.00 5.75
C ILE A 123 -10.06 -3.36 4.43
N VAL A 124 -9.11 -3.04 3.55
CA VAL A 124 -9.38 -2.43 2.24
C VAL A 124 -10.25 -3.36 1.37
N ARG A 125 -11.15 -2.78 0.57
CA ARG A 125 -11.88 -3.53 -0.44
C ARG A 125 -11.00 -3.92 -1.63
N PRO A 126 -11.27 -5.06 -2.28
CA PRO A 126 -10.54 -5.45 -3.49
C PRO A 126 -10.55 -4.38 -4.58
N GLU A 127 -11.68 -3.70 -4.79
CA GLU A 127 -11.81 -2.68 -5.84
C GLU A 127 -11.00 -1.42 -5.51
N SER A 128 -11.04 -0.96 -4.26
CA SER A 128 -10.23 0.19 -3.79
C SER A 128 -8.74 -0.14 -3.80
N LEU A 129 -8.34 -1.38 -3.47
CA LEU A 129 -6.96 -1.83 -3.57
C LEU A 129 -6.48 -1.84 -5.02
N LYS A 130 -7.29 -2.40 -5.94
CA LYS A 130 -6.98 -2.41 -7.37
C LYS A 130 -6.78 -1.00 -7.92
N GLN A 131 -7.74 -0.10 -7.64
CA GLN A 131 -7.64 1.30 -8.07
C GLN A 131 -6.40 1.98 -7.48
N TRP A 132 -6.05 1.69 -6.23
CA TRP A 132 -4.84 2.24 -5.62
C TRP A 132 -3.57 1.75 -6.32
N LEU A 133 -3.47 0.47 -6.65
CA LEU A 133 -2.33 -0.12 -7.36
C LEU A 133 -2.19 0.45 -8.78
N GLU A 134 -3.30 0.64 -9.49
CA GLU A 134 -3.31 1.27 -10.83
C GLU A 134 -2.81 2.72 -10.78
N ASN A 135 -3.23 3.47 -9.76
CA ASN A 135 -2.85 4.89 -9.59
C ASN A 135 -1.50 5.10 -8.90
N THR A 136 -0.94 4.04 -8.31
CA THR A 136 0.30 4.09 -7.52
C THR A 136 1.23 2.97 -8.00
N PRO A 137 1.98 3.18 -9.10
CA PRO A 137 2.84 2.16 -9.68
C PRO A 137 4.13 1.97 -8.85
N VAL A 138 3.96 1.56 -7.60
CA VAL A 138 5.02 1.39 -6.61
C VAL A 138 5.77 0.07 -6.83
N LYS A 139 7.10 0.12 -6.76
CA LYS A 139 7.94 -1.05 -6.64
C LYS A 139 7.98 -1.48 -5.18
N ASN A 140 7.12 -2.43 -4.83
CA ASN A 140 7.07 -3.04 -3.51
C ASN A 140 6.72 -4.51 -3.69
N GLU A 141 7.51 -5.42 -3.09
CA GLU A 141 7.34 -6.87 -3.27
C GLU A 141 5.91 -7.35 -2.98
N ILE A 142 5.26 -6.75 -1.97
CA ILE A 142 3.88 -7.10 -1.60
C ILE A 142 2.91 -6.58 -2.66
N ALA A 143 3.06 -5.33 -3.10
CA ALA A 143 2.24 -4.76 -4.17
C ALA A 143 2.38 -5.54 -5.48
N GLU A 144 3.61 -5.89 -5.87
CA GLU A 144 3.92 -6.70 -7.05
C GLU A 144 3.30 -8.10 -6.94
N THR A 145 3.39 -8.74 -5.78
CA THR A 145 2.74 -10.04 -5.53
C THR A 145 1.22 -9.95 -5.69
N LEU A 146 0.60 -8.92 -5.11
CA LEU A 146 -0.86 -8.71 -5.21
C LEU A 146 -1.31 -8.44 -6.65
N ILE A 147 -0.54 -7.68 -7.43
CA ILE A 147 -0.81 -7.44 -8.85
C ILE A 147 -0.76 -8.77 -9.62
N ASN A 148 0.32 -9.55 -9.45
CA ASN A 148 0.49 -10.84 -10.13
C ASN A 148 -0.63 -11.84 -9.77
N GLU A 149 -1.04 -11.90 -8.50
CA GLU A 149 -2.15 -12.75 -8.05
C GLU A 149 -3.48 -12.33 -8.67
N GLN A 150 -3.73 -11.03 -8.83
CA GLN A 150 -4.95 -10.53 -9.48
C GLN A 150 -4.97 -10.88 -10.97
N GLU A 151 -3.85 -10.73 -11.68
CA GLU A 151 -3.74 -11.08 -13.09
C GLU A 151 -3.94 -12.57 -13.33
N GLN A 152 -3.28 -13.43 -12.54
CA GLN A 152 -3.44 -14.89 -12.62
C GLN A 152 -4.89 -15.34 -12.37
N ASN A 153 -5.55 -14.75 -11.37
CA ASN A 153 -6.95 -15.05 -11.10
C ASN A 153 -7.87 -14.64 -12.25
N LEU A 154 -7.58 -13.54 -12.94
CA LEU A 154 -8.35 -13.09 -14.09
C LEU A 154 -8.16 -14.01 -15.30
N GLU A 155 -6.92 -14.46 -15.56
CA GLU A 155 -6.60 -15.41 -16.64
C GLU A 155 -7.26 -16.78 -16.43
N MET A 156 -7.39 -17.25 -15.19
CA MET A 156 -8.08 -18.51 -14.88
C MET A 156 -9.62 -18.44 -15.00
N MET A 157 -10.20 -17.24 -15.14
CA MET A 157 -11.64 -17.02 -15.29
C MET A 157 -12.07 -16.83 -16.76
N LEU A 158 -11.12 -16.82 -17.69
CA LEU A 158 -11.33 -16.70 -19.14
C LEU A 158 -11.22 -18.06 -19.84
#